data_AF-A0A2J8XF88-F1
#
_entry.id   AF-A0A2J8XF88-F1
#
_cell.length_a   1.000
_cell.length_b   1.000
_cell.length_c   1.000
_cell.angle_alpha   90.00
_cell.angle_beta   90.00
_cell.angle_gamma   90.00
#
_symmetry.space_group_name_H-M   'P 1'
#
loop_
_entity.id
_entity.type
_entity.pdbx_description
1 polymer ?
#
loop_
_entity_poly.entity_id
_entity_poly.type
_entity_poly.pdbx_seq_one_letter_code
_entity_poly.pdbx_strand_id
1 'polypeptide(L)'
;MAVFSDKGDYFWWLLLPVCAMSMTCPIFSSALNSMLSKWDLPVFTLPFNMALSMYLSATGHYNPFFPGKLVIPVTTAPNISWSDLSALELLKSIPVGVGQIYGCDNPWTGGIFLGAILLSSPLTCLHAAIGSLLGIAAGLSLSAPFEDIYFGLWGFNSSLACIAMGGMF
;
A
#
# COMPACT_ATOMS: atom_id res chain seq x y z
N MET A 1 0.70 13.44 5.48
CA MET A 1 1.82 13.01 4.64
C MET A 1 1.39 13.06 3.18
N ALA A 2 2.07 13.86 2.36
CA ALA A 2 1.84 13.89 0.92
C ALA A 2 2.71 12.87 0.18
N VAL A 3 2.45 11.57 0.38
CA VAL A 3 3.34 10.44 0.02
C VAL A 3 3.93 10.52 -1.39
N PHE A 4 3.08 10.78 -2.39
CA PHE A 4 3.51 10.84 -3.79
C PHE A 4 3.69 12.26 -4.35
N SER A 5 3.55 13.30 -3.53
CA SER A 5 3.78 14.68 -3.97
C SER A 5 5.23 15.08 -3.73
N ASP A 6 5.87 15.70 -4.71
CA ASP A 6 7.22 16.21 -4.54
C ASP A 6 7.28 17.55 -3.78
N LYS A 7 6.14 18.17 -3.50
CA LYS A 7 6.04 19.44 -2.73
C LYS A 7 6.07 19.24 -1.22
N GLY A 8 6.04 18.00 -0.73
CA GLY A 8 6.11 17.69 0.70
C GLY A 8 4.83 18.00 1.49
N ASP A 9 4.95 18.00 2.81
CA ASP A 9 3.81 18.21 3.72
C ASP A 9 3.30 19.66 3.72
N TYR A 10 2.02 19.82 4.06
CA TYR A 10 1.33 21.12 4.13
C TYR A 10 1.31 21.93 2.83
N PHE A 11 1.49 21.29 1.67
CA PHE A 11 1.21 21.88 0.36
C PHE A 11 -0.31 22.02 0.14
N TRP A 12 -0.90 23.11 0.64
CA TRP A 12 -2.35 23.33 0.68
C TRP A 12 -3.07 23.22 -0.67
N TRP A 13 -2.40 23.58 -1.77
CA TRP A 13 -2.96 23.45 -3.11
C TRP A 13 -3.30 22.01 -3.48
N LEU A 14 -2.66 21.02 -2.85
CA LEU A 14 -2.94 19.58 -3.05
C LEU A 14 -4.38 19.21 -2.69
N LEU A 15 -5.07 20.00 -1.86
CA LEU A 15 -6.49 19.79 -1.55
C LEU A 15 -7.36 19.83 -2.82
N LEU A 16 -7.02 20.65 -3.82
CA LEU A 16 -7.80 20.75 -5.06
C LEU A 16 -7.83 19.44 -5.86
N PRO A 17 -6.69 18.85 -6.28
CA PRO A 17 -6.71 17.57 -6.96
C PRO A 17 -7.19 16.43 -6.05
N VAL A 18 -6.94 16.48 -4.73
CA VAL A 18 -7.48 15.48 -3.80
C VAL A 18 -9.01 15.47 -3.84
N CYS A 19 -9.66 16.63 -3.75
CA CYS A 19 -11.11 16.74 -3.86
C CYS A 19 -11.60 16.26 -5.24
N ALA A 20 -10.99 16.73 -6.32
CA ALA A 20 -11.38 16.37 -7.68
C ALA A 20 -11.29 14.85 -7.93
N MET A 21 -10.17 14.22 -7.57
CA MET A 21 -9.99 12.77 -7.74
C MET A 21 -10.92 11.97 -6.82
N SER A 22 -11.16 12.44 -5.59
CA SER A 22 -12.11 11.79 -4.68
C SER A 22 -13.54 11.77 -5.23
N MET A 23 -13.96 12.82 -5.95
CA MET A 23 -15.26 12.86 -6.62
C MET A 23 -15.39 11.84 -7.75
N THR A 24 -14.27 11.36 -8.31
CA THR A 24 -14.29 10.28 -9.32
C THR A 24 -14.48 8.89 -8.72
N CYS A 25 -14.17 8.69 -7.43
CA CYS A 25 -14.24 7.37 -6.78
C CYS A 25 -15.64 6.72 -6.85
N PRO A 26 -16.76 7.43 -6.57
CA PRO A 26 -18.10 6.84 -6.73
C PRO A 26 -18.43 6.50 -8.19
N ILE A 27 -17.93 7.28 -9.15
CA ILE A 27 -18.13 7.03 -10.60
C ILE A 27 -17.43 5.72 -10.98
N PHE A 28 -16.15 5.57 -10.64
CA PHE A 28 -15.41 4.33 -10.87
C PHE A 28 -16.06 3.15 -10.14
N SER A 29 -16.46 3.34 -8.89
CA SER A 29 -17.12 2.29 -8.09
C SER A 29 -18.41 1.81 -8.75
N SER A 30 -19.28 2.73 -9.19
CA SER A 30 -20.52 2.38 -9.86
C SER A 30 -20.29 1.64 -11.19
N ALA A 31 -19.36 2.13 -12.00
CA ALA A 31 -19.04 1.52 -13.29
C ALA A 31 -18.45 0.11 -13.11
N LEU A 32 -17.47 -0.04 -12.22
CA LEU A 32 -16.86 -1.33 -11.90
C LEU A 32 -17.87 -2.30 -11.30
N ASN A 33 -18.74 -1.83 -10.40
CA ASN A 33 -19.76 -2.68 -9.80
C ASN A 33 -20.75 -3.18 -10.85
N SER A 34 -21.18 -2.35 -11.80
CA SER A 34 -22.06 -2.77 -12.91
C SER A 34 -21.47 -3.90 -13.78
N MET A 35 -20.15 -4.07 -13.76
CA MET A 35 -19.46 -5.15 -14.45
C MET A 35 -19.21 -6.34 -13.54
N LEU A 36 -18.57 -6.13 -12.39
CA LEU A 36 -18.10 -7.18 -11.48
C LEU A 36 -19.23 -7.87 -10.72
N SER A 37 -20.33 -7.16 -10.44
CA SER A 37 -21.50 -7.76 -9.78
C SER A 37 -22.15 -8.86 -10.62
N LYS A 38 -21.89 -8.92 -11.94
CA LYS A 38 -22.35 -10.02 -12.81
C LYS A 38 -21.73 -11.37 -12.44
N TRP A 39 -20.59 -11.35 -11.76
CA TRP A 39 -19.89 -12.51 -11.22
C TRP A 39 -19.92 -12.53 -9.69
N ASP A 40 -20.78 -11.72 -9.05
CA ASP A 40 -20.84 -11.55 -7.60
C ASP A 40 -19.49 -11.16 -6.97
N LEU A 41 -18.67 -10.41 -7.72
CA LEU A 41 -17.35 -9.97 -7.28
C LEU A 41 -17.40 -8.54 -6.70
N PRO A 42 -16.67 -8.27 -5.61
CA PRO A 42 -16.52 -6.91 -5.09
C PRO A 42 -15.58 -6.08 -5.96
N VAL A 43 -15.73 -4.75 -5.89
CA VAL A 43 -14.84 -3.80 -6.61
C VAL A 43 -13.49 -3.59 -5.93
N PHE A 44 -13.34 -4.05 -4.68
CA PHE A 44 -12.17 -3.82 -3.82
C PHE A 44 -11.66 -2.37 -3.91
N THR A 45 -10.35 -2.18 -4.03
CA THR A 45 -9.69 -0.88 -4.14
C THR A 45 -9.39 -0.48 -5.59
N LEU A 46 -10.03 -1.13 -6.57
CA LEU A 46 -9.88 -0.76 -7.99
C LEU A 46 -10.22 0.72 -8.26
N PRO A 47 -11.29 1.31 -7.68
CA PRO A 47 -11.59 2.74 -7.86
C PRO A 47 -10.42 3.65 -7.44
N PHE A 48 -9.81 3.36 -6.28
CA PHE A 48 -8.65 4.10 -5.77
C PHE A 48 -7.43 3.93 -6.68
N ASN A 49 -7.10 2.71 -7.09
CA ASN A 49 -5.95 2.44 -7.94
C ASN A 49 -6.09 3.11 -9.33
N MET A 50 -7.30 3.10 -9.90
CA MET A 50 -7.60 3.79 -11.16
C MET A 50 -7.45 5.30 -11.01
N ALA A 51 -8.07 5.89 -9.98
CA ALA A 51 -7.97 7.32 -9.73
C ALA A 51 -6.53 7.76 -9.47
N LEU A 52 -5.79 7.06 -8.59
CA LEU A 52 -4.41 7.40 -8.28
C LEU A 52 -3.49 7.26 -9.50
N SER A 53 -3.60 6.17 -10.26
CA SER A 53 -2.79 5.97 -11.48
C SER A 53 -3.08 7.02 -12.55
N MET A 54 -4.36 7.36 -12.75
CA MET A 54 -4.77 8.42 -13.66
C MET A 54 -4.19 9.78 -13.23
N TYR A 55 -4.27 10.11 -11.94
CA TYR A 55 -3.76 11.37 -11.41
C TYR A 55 -2.22 11.47 -11.52
N LEU A 56 -1.50 10.44 -11.09
CA LEU A 56 -0.03 10.43 -11.12
C LEU A 56 0.52 10.43 -12.55
N SER A 57 -0.16 9.79 -13.51
CA SER A 57 0.24 9.85 -14.93
C SER A 57 -0.10 11.19 -15.58
N ALA A 58 -1.25 11.80 -15.25
CA ALA A 58 -1.64 13.10 -15.78
C ALA A 58 -0.76 14.24 -15.28
N THR A 59 -0.28 14.16 -14.03
CA THR A 59 0.65 15.14 -13.47
C THR A 59 2.09 14.79 -13.82
N GLY A 60 2.54 13.60 -13.43
CA GLY A 60 3.94 13.19 -13.56
C GLY A 60 4.89 14.03 -12.71
N HIS A 61 6.19 13.73 -12.79
CA HIS A 61 7.21 14.43 -12.03
C HIS A 61 7.41 15.89 -12.50
N TYR A 62 7.22 16.16 -13.80
CA TYR A 62 7.54 17.45 -14.42
C TYR A 62 6.38 18.45 -14.45
N ASN A 63 5.26 18.17 -13.76
CA ASN A 63 4.16 19.13 -13.70
C ASN A 63 4.57 20.43 -12.99
N PRO A 64 4.31 21.62 -13.55
CA PRO A 64 4.66 22.88 -12.89
C PRO A 64 3.93 23.12 -11.55
N PHE A 65 2.71 22.60 -11.40
CA PHE A 65 1.85 22.86 -10.25
C PHE A 65 1.87 21.72 -9.23
N PHE A 66 1.69 20.49 -9.70
CA PHE A 66 1.51 19.30 -8.89
C PHE A 66 2.53 18.20 -9.23
N PRO A 67 3.85 18.44 -9.07
CA PRO A 67 4.86 17.45 -9.41
C PRO A 67 4.75 16.23 -8.47
N GLY A 68 4.72 15.04 -9.07
CA GLY A 68 4.80 13.77 -8.36
C GLY A 68 6.24 13.38 -8.00
N LYS A 69 6.40 12.48 -7.01
CA LYS A 69 7.71 11.86 -6.72
C LYS A 69 8.21 11.10 -7.95
N LEU A 70 9.50 11.24 -8.26
CA LEU A 70 10.12 10.55 -9.38
C LEU A 70 10.28 9.06 -9.04
N VAL A 71 9.63 8.19 -9.82
CA VAL A 71 9.79 6.73 -9.72
C VAL A 71 10.71 6.29 -10.86
N ILE A 72 11.83 5.67 -10.52
CA ILE A 72 12.87 5.25 -11.47
C ILE A 72 12.91 3.72 -11.50
N PRO A 73 12.99 3.08 -12.68
CA PRO A 73 13.16 1.63 -12.77
C PRO A 73 14.53 1.21 -12.22
N VAL A 74 14.59 0.00 -11.64
CA VAL A 74 15.86 -0.61 -11.24
C VAL A 74 16.66 -0.95 -12.50
N THR A 75 17.84 -0.34 -12.65
CA THR A 75 18.72 -0.54 -13.81
C THR A 75 19.93 -1.43 -13.55
N THR A 76 20.19 -1.75 -12.28
CA THR A 76 21.35 -2.55 -11.84
C THR A 76 20.92 -3.51 -10.74
N ALA A 77 21.52 -4.70 -10.71
CA ALA A 77 21.25 -5.66 -9.65
C ALA A 77 21.65 -5.08 -8.27
N PRO A 78 20.80 -5.21 -7.24
CA PRO A 78 21.14 -4.74 -5.90
C PRO A 78 22.25 -5.59 -5.30
N ASN A 79 23.17 -4.97 -4.56
CA ASN A 79 24.22 -5.68 -3.84
C ASN A 79 23.71 -6.06 -2.45
N ILE A 80 23.43 -7.36 -2.23
CA ILE A 80 22.80 -7.87 -1.00
C ILE A 80 23.81 -8.67 -0.19
N SER A 81 24.06 -8.21 1.03
CA SER A 81 24.89 -8.90 2.02
C SER A 81 24.01 -9.62 3.04
N TRP A 82 23.85 -10.94 2.90
CA TRP A 82 22.98 -11.73 3.77
C TRP A 82 23.40 -11.74 5.25
N SER A 83 24.65 -11.37 5.56
CA SER A 83 25.10 -11.19 6.94
C SER A 83 24.43 -10.02 7.65
N ASP A 84 23.91 -9.06 6.89
CA ASP A 84 23.35 -7.82 7.42
C ASP A 84 21.84 -7.93 7.69
N LEU A 85 21.26 -9.12 7.42
CA LEU A 85 19.86 -9.39 7.66
C LEU A 85 19.55 -9.35 9.17
N SER A 86 18.72 -8.39 9.56
CA SER A 86 18.31 -8.20 10.95
C SER A 86 16.96 -8.86 11.25
N ALA A 87 16.95 -9.84 12.15
CA ALA A 87 15.71 -10.47 12.64
C ALA A 87 14.76 -9.46 13.32
N LEU A 88 15.31 -8.46 14.01
CA LEU A 88 14.51 -7.43 14.68
C LEU A 88 13.79 -6.55 13.66
N GLU A 89 14.46 -6.17 12.57
CA GLU A 89 13.84 -5.37 11.51
C GLU A 89 12.81 -6.19 10.74
N LEU A 90 13.04 -7.48 10.50
CA LEU A 90 12.03 -8.39 9.95
C LEU A 90 10.78 -8.46 10.85
N LEU A 91 10.94 -8.54 12.16
CA LEU A 91 9.81 -8.55 13.09
C LEU A 91 9.03 -7.21 13.05
N LYS A 92 9.73 -6.07 12.99
CA LYS A 92 9.10 -4.75 12.80
C LYS A 92 8.40 -4.61 11.45
N SER A 93 8.89 -5.29 10.42
CA SER A 93 8.31 -5.26 9.07
C SER A 93 6.89 -5.81 9.03
N ILE A 94 6.47 -6.63 10.00
CA ILE A 94 5.10 -7.16 10.07
C ILE A 94 4.07 -6.04 10.32
N PRO A 95 4.12 -5.28 11.43
CA PRO A 95 3.20 -4.16 11.59
C PRO A 95 3.43 -3.06 10.54
N VAL A 96 4.66 -2.81 10.09
CA VAL A 96 4.92 -1.82 9.02
C VAL A 96 4.23 -2.20 7.71
N GLY A 97 4.26 -3.48 7.32
CA GLY A 97 3.54 -3.96 6.14
C GLY A 97 2.03 -3.75 6.23
N VAL A 98 1.44 -3.90 7.42
CA VAL A 98 0.03 -3.54 7.66
C VAL A 98 -0.18 -2.01 7.61
N GLY A 99 0.77 -1.23 8.13
CA GLY A 99 0.79 0.23 8.04
C GLY A 99 0.76 0.74 6.60
N GLN A 100 1.52 0.10 5.72
CA GLN A 100 1.62 0.46 4.31
C GLN A 100 0.32 0.27 3.51
N ILE A 101 -0.70 -0.41 4.05
CA ILE A 101 -2.07 -0.40 3.50
C ILE A 101 -2.57 1.04 3.32
N TYR A 102 -2.20 1.94 4.24
CA TYR A 102 -2.51 3.37 4.19
C TYR A 102 -1.25 4.23 3.91
N GLY A 103 -0.19 3.62 3.37
CA GLY A 103 1.06 4.33 3.07
C GLY A 103 1.80 4.84 4.32
N CYS A 104 1.69 4.14 5.45
CA CYS A 104 2.35 4.49 6.71
C CYS A 104 3.49 3.52 7.03
N ASP A 105 4.71 4.03 7.17
CA ASP A 105 5.94 3.28 7.44
C ASP A 105 6.28 3.16 8.94
N ASN A 106 5.58 3.89 9.80
CA ASN A 106 5.80 3.84 11.25
C ASN A 106 5.24 2.53 11.86
N PRO A 107 6.07 1.71 12.53
CA PRO A 107 5.63 0.43 13.12
C PRO A 107 4.54 0.60 14.18
N TRP A 108 4.53 1.72 14.91
CA TRP A 108 3.49 2.01 15.90
C TRP A 108 2.13 2.26 15.23
N THR A 109 2.11 2.95 14.10
CA THR A 109 0.90 3.15 13.30
C THR A 109 0.34 1.83 12.79
N GLY A 110 1.22 0.95 12.30
CA GLY A 110 0.84 -0.41 11.92
C GLY A 110 0.25 -1.23 13.08
N GLY A 111 0.86 -1.13 14.27
CA GLY A 111 0.33 -1.73 15.50
C GLY A 111 -1.05 -1.20 15.89
N ILE A 112 -1.30 0.10 15.73
CA ILE A 112 -2.61 0.72 15.95
C ILE A 112 -3.64 0.17 14.96
N PHE A 113 -3.29 0.02 13.67
CA PHE A 113 -4.19 -0.57 12.68
C PHE A 113 -4.50 -2.03 12.99
N LEU A 114 -3.52 -2.83 13.40
CA LEU A 114 -3.76 -4.19 13.88
C LEU A 114 -4.70 -4.20 15.10
N GLY A 115 -4.51 -3.30 16.06
CA GLY A 115 -5.42 -3.14 17.20
C GLY A 115 -6.85 -2.78 16.79
N ALA A 116 -7.01 -1.90 15.80
CA ALA A 116 -8.32 -1.53 15.27
C ALA A 116 -9.01 -2.70 14.55
N ILE A 117 -8.26 -3.49 13.76
CA ILE A 117 -8.78 -4.69 13.10
C ILE A 117 -9.14 -5.75 14.15
N LEU A 118 -8.29 -5.96 15.16
CA LEU A 118 -8.52 -6.91 16.25
C LEU A 118 -9.81 -6.61 17.02
N LEU A 119 -10.09 -5.34 17.27
CA LEU A 119 -11.32 -4.89 17.93
C LEU A 119 -12.57 -5.31 17.14
N SER A 120 -12.50 -5.29 15.80
CA SER A 120 -13.61 -5.71 14.95
C SER A 120 -13.68 -7.23 14.77
N SER A 121 -12.56 -7.89 14.54
CA SER A 121 -12.49 -9.33 14.26
C SER A 121 -11.08 -9.87 14.54
N PRO A 122 -10.91 -10.74 15.56
CA PRO A 122 -9.64 -11.38 15.84
C PRO A 122 -9.11 -12.23 14.66
N LEU A 123 -10.00 -12.88 13.91
CA LEU A 123 -9.60 -13.68 12.75
C LEU A 123 -9.06 -12.81 11.61
N THR A 124 -9.67 -11.65 11.37
CA THR A 124 -9.20 -10.71 10.35
C THR A 124 -7.84 -10.13 10.74
N CYS A 125 -7.65 -9.81 12.02
CA CYS A 125 -6.35 -9.34 12.52
C CYS A 125 -5.26 -10.41 12.37
N LEU A 126 -5.59 -11.68 12.65
CA LEU A 126 -4.65 -12.79 12.48
C LEU A 126 -4.21 -12.91 11.00
N HIS A 127 -5.16 -12.89 10.07
CA HIS A 127 -4.85 -12.95 8.63
C HIS A 127 -4.09 -11.72 8.14
N ALA A 128 -4.36 -10.53 8.68
CA ALA A 128 -3.59 -9.33 8.38
C ALA A 128 -2.10 -9.51 8.69
N ALA A 129 -1.79 -10.02 9.88
CA ALA A 129 -0.42 -10.27 10.32
C ALA A 129 0.24 -11.42 9.53
N ILE A 130 -0.47 -12.52 9.30
CA ILE A 130 0.02 -13.66 8.51
C ILE A 130 0.32 -13.22 7.07
N GLY A 131 -0.59 -12.47 6.43
CA GLY A 131 -0.37 -11.98 5.08
C GLY A 131 0.84 -11.06 4.99
N SER A 132 1.04 -10.16 5.96
CA SER A 132 2.24 -9.33 5.98
C SER A 132 3.53 -10.15 6.14
N LEU A 133 3.50 -11.20 6.98
CA LEU A 133 4.63 -12.12 7.16
C LEU A 133 4.94 -12.91 5.88
N LEU A 134 3.92 -13.39 5.16
CA LEU A 134 4.10 -14.08 3.88
C LEU A 134 4.67 -13.15 2.81
N GLY A 135 4.32 -11.86 2.85
CA GLY A 135 4.93 -10.83 2.01
C GLY A 135 6.44 -10.70 2.23
N ILE A 136 6.87 -10.65 3.50
CA ILE A 136 8.30 -10.66 3.87
C ILE A 136 8.99 -11.91 3.31
N ALA A 137 8.39 -13.09 3.48
CA ALA A 137 8.95 -14.33 2.98
C ALA A 137 9.09 -14.33 1.44
N ALA A 138 8.12 -13.76 0.72
CA ALA A 138 8.18 -13.60 -0.73
C ALA A 138 9.27 -12.61 -1.17
N GLY A 139 9.46 -11.50 -0.43
CA GLY A 139 10.55 -10.56 -0.70
C GLY A 139 11.93 -11.20 -0.52
N LEU A 140 12.11 -11.99 0.56
CA LEU A 140 13.35 -12.73 0.80
C LEU A 140 13.61 -13.81 -0.27
N SER A 141 12.58 -14.53 -0.71
CA SER A 141 12.75 -15.59 -1.72
C SER A 141 13.18 -15.05 -3.09
N LEU A 142 12.84 -13.80 -3.40
CA LEU A 142 13.24 -13.09 -4.60
C LEU A 142 14.50 -12.25 -4.42
N SER A 143 15.16 -12.33 -3.26
CA SER A 143 16.33 -11.49 -2.92
C SER A 143 16.03 -10.01 -3.13
N ALA A 144 14.89 -9.53 -2.63
CA ALA A 144 14.59 -8.10 -2.64
C ALA A 144 15.54 -7.33 -1.70
N PRO A 145 15.85 -6.05 -1.99
CA PRO A 145 16.59 -5.20 -1.08
C PRO A 145 15.96 -5.21 0.32
N PHE A 146 16.76 -5.41 1.37
CA PHE A 146 16.24 -5.50 2.73
C PHE A 146 15.52 -4.24 3.18
N GLU A 147 15.93 -3.08 2.68
CA GLU A 147 15.26 -1.79 2.92
C GLU A 147 13.80 -1.78 2.45
N ASP A 148 13.48 -2.34 1.27
CA ASP A 148 12.11 -2.42 0.77
C ASP A 148 11.24 -3.34 1.63
N ILE A 149 11.84 -4.42 2.14
CA ILE A 149 11.18 -5.36 3.06
C ILE A 149 10.92 -4.67 4.41
N TYR A 150 11.93 -3.99 4.95
CA TYR A 150 11.85 -3.27 6.24
C TYR A 150 10.88 -2.09 6.18
N PHE A 151 10.77 -1.45 5.03
CA PHE A 151 9.78 -0.41 4.77
C PHE A 151 8.36 -0.97 4.54
N GLY A 152 8.17 -2.30 4.62
CA GLY A 152 6.87 -2.96 4.52
C GLY A 152 6.29 -3.03 3.11
N LEU A 153 7.05 -2.68 2.07
CA LEU A 153 6.56 -2.63 0.68
C LEU A 153 6.14 -4.01 0.14
N TRP A 154 6.67 -5.08 0.74
CA TRP A 154 6.30 -6.45 0.40
C TRP A 154 5.08 -6.97 1.18
N GLY A 155 4.64 -6.28 2.24
CA GLY A 155 3.65 -6.80 3.20
C GLY A 155 2.21 -6.33 2.98
N PHE A 156 1.98 -5.15 2.41
CA PHE A 156 0.64 -4.55 2.40
C PHE A 156 -0.35 -5.26 1.47
N ASN A 157 0.08 -5.59 0.24
CA ASN A 157 -0.78 -6.32 -0.71
C ASN A 157 -1.11 -7.74 -0.22
N SER A 158 -0.11 -8.44 0.30
CA SER A 158 -0.30 -9.79 0.83
C SER A 158 -1.15 -9.80 2.11
N SER A 159 -1.04 -8.77 2.96
CA SER A 159 -1.92 -8.57 4.11
C SER A 159 -3.39 -8.40 3.68
N LEU A 160 -3.68 -7.49 2.74
CA LEU A 160 -5.04 -7.29 2.22
C LEU A 160 -5.60 -8.54 1.55
N ALA A 161 -4.80 -9.23 0.74
CA ALA A 161 -5.21 -10.48 0.09
C ALA A 161 -5.53 -11.57 1.12
N CYS A 162 -4.69 -11.72 2.15
CA CYS A 162 -4.91 -12.70 3.20
C CYS A 162 -6.16 -12.39 4.04
N ILE A 163 -6.42 -11.11 4.34
CA ILE A 163 -7.68 -10.66 4.97
C ILE A 163 -8.89 -11.03 4.11
N ALA A 164 -8.86 -10.71 2.81
CA ALA A 164 -9.99 -10.94 1.91
C ALA A 164 -10.32 -12.43 1.78
N MET A 165 -9.31 -13.27 1.56
CA MET A 165 -9.47 -14.72 1.37
C MET A 165 -9.64 -15.48 2.69
N GLY A 166 -9.21 -14.89 3.81
CA GLY A 166 -9.17 -15.49 5.15
C GLY A 166 -10.53 -15.53 5.86
N GLY A 167 -11.61 -15.77 5.12
CA GLY A 167 -12.97 -15.87 5.65
C GLY A 167 -13.82 -14.60 5.57
N MET A 168 -13.39 -13.57 4.81
CA MET A 168 -14.19 -12.36 4.57
C MET A 168 -15.07 -12.48 3.31
N PHE A 169 -14.51 -12.97 2.20
CA PHE A 169 -15.18 -13.28 0.93
C PHE A 169 -15.03 -14.77 0.61
#